data_AF-A0AAU9SSV3-F1
#
_entry.id   AF-A0AAU9SSV3-F1
#
_cell.length_a   1.000
_cell.length_b   1.000
_cell.length_c   1.000
_cell.angle_alpha   90.00
_cell.angle_beta   90.00
_cell.angle_gamma   90.00
#
_symmetry.space_group_name_H-M   'P 1'
#
loop_
_entity.id
_entity.type
_entity.pdbx_description
1 polymer ?
#
loop_
_entity_poly.entity_id
_entity_poly.type
_entity_poly.pdbx_seq_one_letter_code
_entity_poly.pdbx_strand_id
1 'polypeptide(L)'
;MSGSSGGGGGDSRSIWLAPNPSKRWGELFFLFYTPFWLTLSLGIVVPYKLYETFTELEYLLLALISAVPAFVIPMLFIGKADRSLCWKDRYWVPHTTFFMTHVCFLFYHVASNMTLRRLRHSIADLPDSLRWCFEAAWILALSYFIAYLETVAIANFPYYEFVDRSAMYRVGCLFYAIYFIVSFPMFFRIEEKSSDEWDLSRVAVDALGAAMLVTIILDLWRLFLGPIVPLPEGRSCLESGLPWFSH
;
A
#
# COMPACT_ATOMS: atom_id res chain seq x y z
N MET A 1 -61.20 18.10 -4.92
CA MET A 1 -60.48 18.10 -6.23
C MET A 1 -59.53 19.28 -6.18
N SER A 2 -58.22 19.23 -6.32
CA SER A 2 -57.18 18.22 -6.57
C SER A 2 -55.88 19.01 -6.26
N GLY A 3 -54.90 18.53 -5.53
CA GLY A 3 -54.00 17.48 -5.99
C GLY A 3 -52.57 18.03 -5.99
N SER A 4 -51.71 17.31 -5.26
CA SER A 4 -50.29 17.53 -4.98
C SER A 4 -49.40 17.83 -6.19
N SER A 5 -48.38 18.65 -5.92
CA SER A 5 -46.96 18.52 -6.30
C SER A 5 -46.54 17.24 -7.05
N GLY A 6 -45.64 17.43 -8.03
CA GLY A 6 -44.85 16.34 -8.59
C GLY A 6 -44.13 16.73 -9.88
N GLY A 7 -43.14 17.62 -9.79
CA GLY A 7 -42.18 17.83 -10.88
C GLY A 7 -41.38 16.55 -11.13
N GLY A 8 -41.69 15.87 -12.22
CA GLY A 8 -40.93 14.71 -12.71
C GLY A 8 -39.58 15.15 -13.27
N GLY A 9 -38.59 15.32 -12.38
CA GLY A 9 -37.18 15.39 -12.76
C GLY A 9 -36.69 13.98 -13.09
N GLY A 10 -36.33 13.75 -14.35
CA GLY A 10 -35.86 12.46 -14.85
C GLY A 10 -34.64 11.94 -14.09
N ASP A 11 -34.82 10.78 -13.45
CA ASP A 11 -33.78 10.04 -12.75
C ASP A 11 -32.95 9.28 -13.80
N SER A 12 -32.01 9.98 -14.45
CA SER A 12 -31.07 9.39 -15.41
C SER A 12 -30.09 8.45 -14.70
N ARG A 13 -30.51 7.20 -14.47
CA ARG A 13 -29.65 6.11 -13.99
C ARG A 13 -28.61 5.79 -15.06
N SER A 14 -27.38 6.28 -14.86
CA SER A 14 -26.23 5.84 -15.66
C SER A 14 -25.98 4.35 -15.42
N ILE A 15 -25.95 3.54 -16.48
CA ILE A 15 -25.60 2.11 -16.40
C ILE A 15 -24.13 1.92 -15.97
N TRP A 16 -23.28 2.91 -16.25
CA TRP A 16 -21.82 2.83 -16.09
C TRP A 16 -21.27 3.44 -14.79
N LEU A 17 -22.01 4.34 -14.14
CA LEU A 17 -21.56 5.04 -12.94
C LEU A 17 -22.53 4.79 -11.79
N ALA A 18 -22.02 4.89 -10.56
CA ALA A 18 -22.82 4.63 -9.37
C ALA A 18 -24.07 5.52 -9.26
N PRO A 19 -25.20 4.95 -8.79
CA PRO A 19 -26.42 5.71 -8.55
C PRO A 19 -26.31 6.66 -7.35
N ASN A 20 -25.41 6.38 -6.39
CA ASN A 20 -25.14 7.30 -5.29
C ASN A 20 -24.33 8.50 -5.80
N PRO A 21 -24.83 9.75 -5.66
CA PRO A 21 -24.18 10.94 -6.20
C PRO A 21 -22.79 11.22 -5.62
N SER A 22 -22.54 10.82 -4.37
CA SER A 22 -21.24 10.95 -3.71
C SER A 22 -20.23 9.94 -4.27
N LYS A 23 -20.68 8.70 -4.47
CA LYS A 23 -19.87 7.64 -5.10
C LYS A 23 -19.52 8.00 -6.54
N ARG A 24 -20.51 8.48 -7.31
CA ARG A 24 -20.34 8.89 -8.71
C ARG A 24 -19.32 10.01 -8.88
N TRP A 25 -19.32 10.98 -7.96
CA TRP A 25 -18.35 12.07 -8.00
C TRP A 25 -16.91 11.56 -7.81
N GLY A 26 -16.71 10.65 -6.87
CA GLY A 26 -15.42 9.97 -6.66
C GLY A 26 -15.00 9.18 -7.90
N GLU A 27 -15.87 8.32 -8.44
CA GLU A 27 -15.61 7.54 -9.66
C GLU A 27 -15.19 8.42 -10.83
N LEU A 28 -15.90 9.54 -11.07
CA LEU A 28 -15.55 10.50 -12.12
C LEU A 28 -14.20 11.17 -11.84
N PHE A 29 -13.94 11.61 -10.61
CA PHE A 29 -12.65 12.21 -10.25
C PHE A 29 -11.49 11.25 -10.53
N PHE A 30 -11.57 9.99 -10.07
CA PHE A 30 -10.50 9.02 -10.34
C PHE A 30 -10.39 8.65 -11.80
N LEU A 31 -11.51 8.52 -12.52
CA LEU A 31 -11.48 8.25 -13.96
C LEU A 31 -10.74 9.34 -14.73
N PHE A 32 -10.92 10.62 -14.36
CA PHE A 32 -10.20 11.74 -14.97
C PHE A 32 -8.79 11.94 -14.42
N TYR A 33 -8.54 11.54 -13.17
CA TYR A 33 -7.21 11.58 -12.55
C TYR A 33 -6.29 10.46 -13.08
N THR A 34 -6.86 9.34 -13.49
CA THR A 34 -6.15 8.18 -14.06
C THR A 34 -5.27 8.56 -15.26
N PRO A 35 -5.78 9.26 -16.29
CA PRO A 35 -4.96 9.80 -17.35
C PRO A 35 -3.81 10.68 -16.86
N PHE A 36 -4.00 11.51 -15.83
CA PHE A 36 -2.95 12.42 -15.36
C PHE A 36 -1.72 11.66 -14.84
N TRP A 37 -1.88 10.72 -13.91
CA TRP A 37 -0.71 9.98 -13.42
C TRP A 37 -0.17 8.99 -14.45
N LEU A 38 -1.03 8.41 -15.31
CA LEU A 38 -0.59 7.51 -16.38
C LEU A 38 0.19 8.27 -17.45
N THR A 39 -0.21 9.48 -17.82
CA THR A 39 0.56 10.32 -18.74
C THR A 39 1.86 10.76 -18.09
N LEU A 40 1.86 11.13 -16.81
CA LEU A 40 3.10 11.46 -16.09
C LEU A 40 4.07 10.27 -16.03
N SER A 41 3.58 9.09 -15.66
CA SER A 41 4.42 7.89 -15.45
C SER A 41 4.75 7.18 -16.77
N LEU A 42 3.74 6.80 -17.56
CA LEU A 42 3.90 6.02 -18.80
C LEU A 42 4.04 6.89 -20.05
N GLY A 43 3.57 8.13 -20.04
CA GLY A 43 3.66 9.05 -21.18
C GLY A 43 4.88 9.96 -21.17
N ILE A 44 5.46 10.23 -19.99
CA ILE A 44 6.61 11.11 -19.82
C ILE A 44 7.79 10.34 -19.23
N VAL A 45 7.66 9.73 -18.04
CA VAL A 45 8.81 9.09 -17.39
C VAL A 45 9.35 7.89 -18.17
N VAL A 46 8.48 7.01 -18.67
CA VAL A 46 8.89 5.81 -19.42
C VAL A 46 9.46 6.10 -20.82
N PRO A 47 8.80 6.89 -21.70
CA PRO A 47 9.26 7.05 -23.09
C PRO A 47 10.54 7.87 -23.20
N TYR A 48 10.73 8.83 -22.30
CA TYR A 48 11.94 9.64 -22.21
C TYR A 48 13.03 9.00 -21.35
N LYS A 49 12.81 7.77 -20.85
CA LYS A 49 13.75 7.04 -19.99
C LYS A 49 14.22 7.87 -18.79
N LEU A 50 13.38 8.76 -18.29
CA LEU A 50 13.75 9.65 -17.18
C LEU A 50 13.99 8.87 -15.89
N TYR A 51 13.44 7.66 -15.79
CA TYR A 51 13.77 6.74 -14.72
C TYR A 51 15.25 6.31 -14.70
N GLU A 52 15.98 6.39 -15.82
CA GLU A 52 17.42 6.09 -15.85
C GLU A 52 18.28 7.26 -15.33
N THR A 53 17.74 8.49 -15.37
CA THR A 53 18.47 9.71 -15.01
C THR A 53 18.01 10.33 -13.69
N PHE A 54 16.83 9.95 -13.19
CA PHE A 54 16.29 10.47 -11.96
C PHE A 54 17.11 10.08 -10.74
N THR A 55 17.43 11.10 -9.96
CA THR A 55 17.97 10.99 -8.62
C THR A 55 16.89 10.58 -7.62
N GLU A 56 17.30 10.09 -6.47
CA GLU A 56 16.42 9.66 -5.37
C GLU A 56 15.36 10.72 -5.01
N LEU A 57 15.76 11.99 -5.04
CA LEU A 57 14.89 13.12 -4.69
C LEU A 57 13.85 13.38 -5.80
N GLU A 58 14.20 13.17 -7.06
CA GLU A 58 13.28 13.32 -8.18
C GLU A 58 12.22 12.21 -8.19
N TYR A 59 12.58 10.99 -7.80
CA TYR A 59 11.61 9.92 -7.54
C TYR A 59 10.67 10.24 -6.39
N LEU A 60 11.21 10.79 -5.30
CA LEU A 60 10.41 11.25 -4.17
C LEU A 60 9.44 12.37 -4.58
N LEU A 61 9.90 13.34 -5.38
CA LEU A 61 9.07 14.43 -5.89
C LEU A 61 8.01 13.90 -6.88
N LEU A 62 8.35 12.97 -7.76
CA LEU A 62 7.41 12.32 -8.67
C LEU A 62 6.29 11.62 -7.89
N ALA A 63 6.64 10.92 -6.82
CA ALA A 63 5.68 10.30 -5.91
C ALA A 63 4.81 11.37 -5.24
N LEU A 64 5.40 12.43 -4.68
CA LEU A 64 4.65 13.52 -4.03
C LEU A 64 3.72 14.25 -5.01
N ILE A 65 4.16 14.57 -6.22
CA ILE A 65 3.35 15.21 -7.27
C ILE A 65 2.20 14.30 -7.71
N SER A 66 2.35 12.98 -7.57
CA SER A 66 1.29 12.01 -7.85
C SER A 66 0.38 11.73 -6.64
N ALA A 67 0.84 11.90 -5.39
CA ALA A 67 0.01 11.72 -4.20
C ALA A 67 -0.76 12.99 -3.80
N VAL A 68 -0.09 14.14 -3.82
CA VAL A 68 -0.61 15.39 -3.26
C VAL A 68 -1.90 15.84 -3.96
N PRO A 69 -2.02 15.83 -5.30
CA PRO A 69 -3.27 16.21 -5.97
C PRO A 69 -4.41 15.23 -5.70
N ALA A 70 -4.11 13.93 -5.60
CA ALA A 70 -5.10 12.90 -5.25
C ALA A 70 -5.69 13.13 -3.85
N PHE A 71 -4.96 13.81 -2.96
CA PHE A 71 -5.41 14.14 -1.60
C PHE A 71 -6.04 15.54 -1.51
N VAL A 72 -5.36 16.53 -2.08
CA VAL A 72 -5.71 17.96 -1.98
C VAL A 72 -6.93 18.31 -2.83
N ILE A 73 -7.07 17.74 -4.04
CA ILE A 73 -8.19 18.09 -4.92
C ILE A 73 -9.52 17.59 -4.33
N PRO A 74 -9.63 16.34 -3.83
CA PRO A 74 -10.84 15.91 -3.13
C PRO A 74 -11.12 16.63 -1.82
N MET A 75 -10.09 17.16 -1.14
CA MET A 75 -10.26 18.03 0.04
C MET A 75 -10.80 19.42 -0.30
N LEU A 76 -10.29 20.05 -1.35
CA LEU A 76 -10.65 21.43 -1.71
C LEU A 76 -11.95 21.49 -2.52
N PHE A 77 -12.20 20.50 -3.38
CA PHE A 77 -13.35 20.48 -4.28
C PHE A 77 -14.37 19.42 -3.86
N ILE A 78 -15.04 19.67 -2.73
CA ILE A 78 -16.06 18.77 -2.19
C ILE A 78 -17.26 18.66 -3.15
N GLY A 79 -17.60 17.42 -3.55
CA GLY A 79 -18.81 17.11 -4.30
C GLY A 79 -20.07 17.62 -3.60
N LYS A 80 -21.02 18.21 -4.36
CA LYS A 80 -22.23 18.87 -3.81
C LYS A 80 -23.03 17.99 -2.85
N ALA A 81 -23.03 16.67 -3.06
CA ALA A 81 -23.73 15.69 -2.23
C ALA A 81 -23.08 15.44 -0.86
N ASP A 82 -21.77 15.65 -0.74
CA ASP A 82 -21.01 15.40 0.50
C ASP A 82 -20.82 16.67 1.34
N ARG A 83 -21.25 17.85 0.88
CA ARG A 83 -20.99 19.13 1.57
C ARG A 83 -21.51 19.19 3.01
N SER A 84 -22.60 18.49 3.30
CA SER A 84 -23.19 18.41 4.64
C SER A 84 -22.66 17.25 5.50
N LEU A 85 -21.85 16.35 4.94
CA LEU A 85 -21.29 15.21 5.64
C LEU A 85 -19.97 15.57 6.33
N CYS A 86 -19.74 14.96 7.49
CA CYS A 86 -18.45 15.02 8.16
C CYS A 86 -17.37 14.38 7.27
N TRP A 87 -16.13 14.85 7.41
CA TRP A 87 -15.01 14.43 6.55
C TRP A 87 -14.80 12.92 6.49
N LYS A 88 -15.06 12.23 7.60
CA LYS A 88 -14.88 10.78 7.73
C LYS A 88 -15.98 9.95 7.05
N ASP A 89 -17.11 10.59 6.73
CA ASP A 89 -18.29 9.94 6.15
C ASP A 89 -18.42 10.18 4.64
N ARG A 90 -17.44 10.87 4.04
CA ARG A 90 -17.42 11.16 2.60
C ARG A 90 -17.07 9.91 1.80
N TYR A 91 -17.83 9.67 0.74
CA TYR A 91 -17.77 8.40 -0.01
C TYR A 91 -16.53 8.28 -0.92
N TRP A 92 -15.84 9.39 -1.22
CA TRP A 92 -14.63 9.38 -2.04
C TRP A 92 -13.40 8.89 -1.27
N VAL A 93 -13.42 8.93 0.06
CA VAL A 93 -12.29 8.60 0.93
C VAL A 93 -11.73 7.18 0.64
N PRO A 94 -12.54 6.11 0.53
CA PRO A 94 -12.02 4.78 0.23
C PRO A 94 -11.32 4.64 -1.14
N HIS A 95 -11.80 5.37 -2.15
CA HIS A 95 -11.23 5.30 -3.50
C HIS A 95 -9.92 6.10 -3.61
N THR A 96 -9.81 7.25 -2.93
CA THR A 96 -8.54 7.98 -2.81
C THR A 96 -7.50 7.10 -2.15
N THR A 97 -7.87 6.36 -1.10
CA THR A 97 -6.96 5.48 -0.38
C THR A 97 -6.40 4.38 -1.27
N PHE A 98 -7.19 3.81 -2.19
CA PHE A 98 -6.71 2.74 -3.09
C PHE A 98 -5.63 3.19 -4.08
N PHE A 99 -5.72 4.40 -4.62
CA PHE A 99 -4.66 4.91 -5.50
C PHE A 99 -3.49 5.49 -4.69
N MET A 100 -3.78 6.06 -3.52
CA MET A 100 -2.77 6.57 -2.60
C MET A 100 -1.88 5.46 -2.03
N THR A 101 -2.40 4.25 -1.79
CA THR A 101 -1.58 3.14 -1.29
C THR A 101 -0.40 2.86 -2.20
N HIS A 102 -0.58 2.89 -3.53
CA HIS A 102 0.53 2.71 -4.47
C HIS A 102 1.63 3.74 -4.26
N VAL A 103 1.27 5.02 -4.07
CA VAL A 103 2.24 6.09 -3.87
C VAL A 103 2.89 6.01 -2.49
N CYS A 104 2.11 5.69 -1.44
CA CYS A 104 2.62 5.46 -0.09
C CYS A 104 3.62 4.29 -0.06
N PHE A 105 3.30 3.17 -0.71
CA PHE A 105 4.21 2.04 -0.82
C PHE A 105 5.48 2.43 -1.55
N LEU A 106 5.39 3.12 -2.70
CA LEU A 106 6.58 3.61 -3.41
C LEU A 106 7.43 4.53 -2.51
N PHE A 107 6.80 5.44 -1.77
CA PHE A 107 7.49 6.31 -0.82
C PHE A 107 8.28 5.52 0.24
N TYR A 108 7.71 4.46 0.82
CA TYR A 108 8.40 3.63 1.81
C TYR A 108 9.62 2.91 1.22
N HIS A 109 9.52 2.42 -0.01
CA HIS A 109 10.62 1.74 -0.69
C HIS A 109 11.74 2.70 -1.08
N VAL A 110 11.40 3.91 -1.58
CA VAL A 110 12.41 4.96 -1.84
C VAL A 110 13.10 5.37 -0.54
N ALA A 111 12.34 5.66 0.52
CA ALA A 111 12.90 6.02 1.83
C ALA A 111 13.80 4.90 2.41
N SER A 112 13.39 3.64 2.27
CA SER A 112 14.22 2.48 2.59
C SER A 112 15.54 2.50 1.83
N ASN A 113 15.50 2.69 0.52
CA ASN A 113 16.70 2.67 -0.31
C ASN A 113 17.66 3.82 -0.01
N MET A 114 17.13 5.02 0.27
CA MET A 114 17.94 6.16 0.72
C MET A 114 18.65 5.88 2.05
N THR A 115 17.92 5.33 3.03
CA THR A 115 18.48 5.04 4.36
C THR A 115 19.47 3.88 4.33
N LEU A 116 19.22 2.84 3.54
CA LEU A 116 20.14 1.73 3.34
C LEU A 116 21.44 2.16 2.67
N ARG A 117 21.38 3.05 1.65
CA ARG A 117 22.59 3.63 1.04
C ARG A 117 23.42 4.40 2.06
N ARG A 118 22.79 5.27 2.84
CA ARG A 118 23.48 6.02 3.90
C ARG A 118 24.09 5.09 4.94
N LEU A 119 23.34 4.08 5.39
CA LEU A 119 23.82 3.10 6.33
C LEU A 119 25.06 2.38 5.79
N ARG A 120 25.00 1.86 4.56
CA ARG A 120 26.11 1.19 3.88
C ARG A 120 27.36 2.06 3.80
N HIS A 121 27.19 3.34 3.46
CA HIS A 121 28.29 4.30 3.44
C HIS A 121 28.87 4.52 4.84
N SER A 122 28.04 4.63 5.87
CA SER A 122 28.48 4.83 7.27
C SER A 122 29.18 3.61 7.88
N ILE A 123 28.88 2.40 7.39
CA ILE A 123 29.48 1.15 7.88
C ILE A 123 30.54 0.57 6.93
N ALA A 124 30.98 1.35 5.93
CA ALA A 124 31.87 0.91 4.86
C ALA A 124 33.27 0.47 5.33
N ASP A 125 33.67 0.81 6.56
CA ASP A 125 34.96 0.42 7.15
C ASP A 125 34.85 -0.82 8.07
N LEU A 126 33.62 -1.28 8.37
CA LEU A 126 33.40 -2.42 9.27
C LEU A 126 33.63 -3.76 8.57
N PRO A 127 33.88 -4.85 9.30
CA PRO A 127 33.97 -6.20 8.73
C PRO A 127 32.60 -6.67 8.19
N ASP A 128 32.61 -7.53 7.16
CA ASP A 128 31.41 -7.93 6.40
C ASP A 128 30.30 -8.52 7.27
N SER A 129 30.64 -9.31 8.30
CA SER A 129 29.66 -9.88 9.22
C SER A 129 28.90 -8.80 10.01
N LEU A 130 29.59 -7.74 10.42
CA LEU A 130 28.95 -6.60 11.08
C LEU A 130 28.07 -5.83 10.10
N ARG A 131 28.52 -5.63 8.85
CA ARG A 131 27.72 -4.94 7.83
C ARG A 131 26.38 -5.64 7.60
N TRP A 132 26.43 -6.96 7.38
CA TRP A 132 25.24 -7.78 7.25
C TRP A 132 24.31 -7.69 8.46
N CYS A 133 24.88 -7.69 9.67
CA CYS A 133 24.10 -7.58 10.89
C CYS A 133 23.42 -6.21 11.02
N PHE A 134 24.13 -5.11 10.75
CA PHE A 134 23.58 -3.76 10.76
C PHE A 134 22.52 -3.55 9.67
N GLU A 135 22.76 -4.04 8.45
CA GLU A 135 21.78 -3.98 7.36
C GLU A 135 20.51 -4.76 7.70
N ALA A 136 20.64 -6.00 8.16
CA ALA A 136 19.50 -6.82 8.56
C ALA A 136 18.72 -6.18 9.72
N ALA A 137 19.43 -5.69 10.74
CA ALA A 137 18.81 -4.99 11.87
C ALA A 137 18.08 -3.72 11.43
N TRP A 138 18.65 -2.95 10.50
CA TRP A 138 18.02 -1.75 9.96
C TRP A 138 16.77 -2.06 9.15
N ILE A 139 16.82 -3.07 8.27
CA ILE A 139 15.64 -3.53 7.51
C ILE A 139 14.53 -3.94 8.47
N LEU A 140 14.85 -4.79 9.46
CA LEU A 140 13.87 -5.23 10.46
C LEU A 140 13.26 -4.04 11.23
N ALA A 141 14.09 -3.11 11.68
CA ALA A 141 13.63 -1.94 12.41
C ALA A 141 12.74 -1.03 11.56
N LEU A 142 13.16 -0.73 10.32
CA LEU A 142 12.41 0.12 9.40
C LEU A 142 11.09 -0.54 8.96
N SER A 143 11.13 -1.84 8.62
CA SER A 143 9.94 -2.62 8.26
C SER A 143 8.92 -2.63 9.40
N TYR A 144 9.35 -2.87 10.64
CA TYR A 144 8.46 -2.82 11.80
C TYR A 144 7.92 -1.41 12.05
N PHE A 145 8.76 -0.39 11.92
CA PHE A 145 8.36 1.01 12.10
C PHE A 145 7.28 1.43 11.09
N ILE A 146 7.45 1.13 9.81
CA ILE A 146 6.45 1.43 8.77
C ILE A 146 5.17 0.63 9.00
N ALA A 147 5.27 -0.68 9.28
CA ALA A 147 4.10 -1.50 9.58
C ALA A 147 3.31 -0.99 10.79
N TYR A 148 4.01 -0.49 11.82
CA TYR A 148 3.39 0.12 12.99
C TYR A 148 2.66 1.43 12.64
N LEU A 149 3.29 2.31 11.86
CA LEU A 149 2.64 3.56 11.42
C LEU A 149 1.38 3.32 10.60
N GLU A 150 1.43 2.37 9.65
CA GLU A 150 0.26 1.95 8.87
C GLU A 150 -0.86 1.42 9.77
N THR A 151 -0.51 0.57 10.74
CA THR A 151 -1.48 0.01 11.69
C THR A 151 -2.15 1.10 12.53
N VAL A 152 -1.38 2.10 12.99
CA VAL A 152 -1.91 3.27 13.73
C VAL A 152 -2.77 4.16 12.83
N ALA A 153 -2.39 4.36 11.57
CA ALA A 153 -3.17 5.12 10.61
C ALA A 153 -4.55 4.47 10.38
N ILE A 154 -4.59 3.14 10.25
CA ILE A 154 -5.82 2.37 10.05
C ILE A 154 -6.65 2.27 11.33
N ALA A 155 -6.03 2.19 12.51
CA ALA A 155 -6.71 2.05 13.80
C ALA A 155 -7.71 3.17 14.13
N ASN A 156 -7.54 4.33 13.51
CA ASN A 156 -8.39 5.50 13.71
C ASN A 156 -9.53 5.59 12.67
N PHE A 157 -9.62 4.62 11.76
CA PHE A 157 -10.65 4.60 10.73
C PHE A 157 -11.97 4.03 11.27
N PRO A 158 -13.11 4.74 11.14
CA PRO A 158 -14.37 4.38 11.81
C PRO A 158 -15.02 3.10 11.30
N TYR A 159 -14.60 2.59 10.14
CA TYR A 159 -15.13 1.35 9.54
C TYR A 159 -14.19 0.15 9.71
N TYR A 160 -13.12 0.30 10.49
CA TYR A 160 -12.12 -0.76 10.70
C TYR A 160 -11.88 -0.95 12.19
N GLU A 161 -12.31 -2.09 12.73
CA GLU A 161 -12.18 -2.41 14.15
C GLU A 161 -11.21 -3.59 14.37
N PHE A 162 -10.27 -3.39 15.29
CA PHE A 162 -9.40 -4.45 15.78
C PHE A 162 -10.06 -5.15 16.96
N VAL A 163 -10.07 -6.50 16.94
CA VAL A 163 -10.57 -7.32 18.04
C VAL A 163 -9.72 -7.13 19.30
N ASP A 164 -8.39 -7.17 19.16
CA ASP A 164 -7.44 -6.83 20.22
C ASP A 164 -6.35 -5.89 19.67
N ARG A 165 -6.43 -4.62 20.06
CA ARG A 165 -5.47 -3.59 19.65
C ARG A 165 -4.07 -3.82 20.23
N SER A 166 -3.98 -4.36 21.45
CA SER A 166 -2.69 -4.57 22.11
C SER A 166 -1.90 -5.69 21.43
N ALA A 167 -2.60 -6.77 21.05
CA ALA A 167 -2.02 -7.87 20.29
C ALA A 167 -1.69 -7.45 18.85
N MET A 168 -2.54 -6.64 18.21
CA MET A 168 -2.24 -6.09 16.88
C MET A 168 -0.98 -5.22 16.89
N TYR A 169 -0.83 -4.31 17.85
CA TYR A 169 0.34 -3.42 17.89
C TYR A 169 1.66 -4.13 18.23
N ARG A 170 1.62 -5.21 19.02
CA ARG A 170 2.82 -5.95 19.44
C ARG A 170 3.21 -7.05 18.46
N VAL A 171 2.24 -7.79 17.96
CA VAL A 171 2.45 -9.03 17.18
C VAL A 171 1.93 -8.86 15.75
N GLY A 172 0.77 -8.21 15.57
CA GLY A 172 0.20 -7.95 14.24
C GLY A 172 1.09 -7.07 13.37
N CYS A 173 1.71 -6.03 13.94
CA CYS A 173 2.68 -5.19 13.25
C CYS A 173 3.91 -5.99 12.78
N LEU A 174 4.37 -6.96 13.57
CA LEU A 174 5.49 -7.82 13.19
C LEU A 174 5.11 -8.77 12.05
N PHE A 175 3.89 -9.32 12.10
CA PHE A 175 3.35 -10.11 10.99
C PHE A 175 3.21 -9.29 9.72
N TYR A 176 2.75 -8.04 9.82
CA TYR A 176 2.66 -7.13 8.67
C TYR A 176 4.03 -6.65 8.19
N ALA A 177 5.02 -6.54 9.07
CA ALA A 177 6.39 -6.17 8.70
C ALA A 177 7.05 -7.18 7.75
N ILE A 178 6.62 -8.46 7.73
CA ILE A 178 7.14 -9.50 6.83
C ILE A 178 7.09 -9.07 5.36
N TYR A 179 6.02 -8.39 4.96
CA TYR A 179 5.89 -7.86 3.60
C TYR A 179 7.05 -6.92 3.25
N PHE A 180 7.39 -6.02 4.18
CA PHE A 180 8.47 -5.05 4.00
C PHE A 180 9.87 -5.65 4.15
N ILE A 181 10.03 -6.68 5.00
CA ILE A 181 11.30 -7.39 5.20
C ILE A 181 11.78 -8.02 3.89
N VAL A 182 10.85 -8.55 3.09
CA VAL A 182 11.15 -9.11 1.77
C VAL A 182 11.19 -8.02 0.69
N SER A 183 10.27 -7.06 0.73
CA SER A 183 10.14 -6.09 -0.35
C SER A 183 11.28 -5.06 -0.38
N PHE A 184 11.79 -4.60 0.77
CA PHE A 184 12.86 -3.59 0.83
C PHE A 184 14.17 -4.08 0.18
N PRO A 185 14.74 -5.25 0.51
CA PRO A 185 15.93 -5.77 -0.17
C PRO A 185 15.70 -6.02 -1.66
N MET A 186 14.49 -6.47 -2.02
CA MET A 186 14.13 -6.74 -3.41
C MET A 186 14.11 -5.44 -4.23
N PHE A 187 13.48 -4.38 -3.72
CA PHE A 187 13.46 -3.06 -4.36
C PHE A 187 14.85 -2.43 -4.42
N PHE A 188 15.64 -2.56 -3.36
CA PHE A 188 17.04 -2.11 -3.34
C PHE A 188 17.88 -2.79 -4.43
N ARG A 189 17.69 -4.11 -4.64
CA ARG A 189 18.39 -4.87 -5.68
C ARG A 189 18.05 -4.39 -7.09
N ILE A 190 16.79 -4.01 -7.33
CA ILE A 190 16.32 -3.53 -8.63
C ILE A 190 17.00 -2.20 -8.97
N GLU A 191 17.07 -1.28 -8.02
CA GLU A 191 17.58 0.07 -8.25
C GLU A 191 19.11 0.10 -8.39
N GLU A 192 19.85 -0.60 -7.53
CA GLU A 192 21.31 -0.44 -7.44
C GLU A 192 22.08 -1.27 -8.49
N LYS A 193 21.48 -2.35 -9.01
CA LYS A 193 22.15 -3.22 -9.98
C LYS A 193 21.89 -2.76 -11.41
N SER A 194 22.54 -1.65 -11.80
CA SER A 194 22.38 -0.99 -13.11
C SER A 194 22.98 -1.75 -14.31
N SER A 195 23.76 -2.80 -14.08
CA SER A 195 24.45 -3.57 -15.13
C SER A 195 23.55 -4.50 -15.94
N ASP A 196 22.34 -4.81 -15.45
CA ASP A 196 21.44 -5.79 -16.05
C ASP A 196 20.23 -5.07 -16.66
N GLU A 197 20.00 -5.20 -17.98
CA GLU A 197 18.73 -4.77 -18.57
C GLU A 197 17.58 -5.63 -18.00
N TRP A 198 16.47 -4.98 -17.65
CA TRP A 198 15.29 -5.63 -17.09
C TRP A 198 14.27 -5.93 -18.18
N ASP A 199 14.15 -7.19 -18.59
CA ASP A 199 13.09 -7.64 -19.47
C ASP A 199 11.81 -7.96 -18.68
N LEU A 200 10.66 -7.86 -19.36
CA LEU A 200 9.34 -8.10 -18.75
C LEU A 200 9.22 -9.49 -18.11
N SER A 201 9.86 -10.52 -18.68
CA SER A 201 9.76 -11.88 -18.18
C SER A 201 10.51 -12.05 -16.86
N ARG A 202 11.71 -11.47 -16.75
CA ARG A 202 12.48 -11.44 -15.49
C ARG A 202 11.77 -10.66 -14.40
N VAL A 203 11.21 -9.49 -14.71
CA VAL A 203 10.42 -8.70 -13.74
C VAL A 203 9.24 -9.51 -13.22
N ALA A 204 8.52 -10.21 -14.11
CA ALA A 204 7.40 -11.06 -13.72
C ALA A 204 7.83 -12.22 -12.80
N VAL A 205 8.91 -12.92 -13.15
CA VAL A 205 9.44 -14.04 -12.34
C VAL A 205 9.93 -13.55 -10.99
N ASP A 206 10.69 -12.45 -10.93
CA ASP A 206 11.20 -11.89 -9.69
C ASP A 206 10.07 -11.38 -8.77
N ALA A 207 9.04 -10.75 -9.35
CA ALA A 207 7.85 -10.34 -8.59
C ALA A 207 7.07 -11.54 -8.04
N LEU A 208 6.89 -12.59 -8.83
CA LEU A 208 6.25 -13.84 -8.39
C LEU A 208 7.08 -14.53 -7.31
N GLY A 209 8.41 -14.57 -7.45
CA GLY A 209 9.32 -15.13 -6.46
C GLY A 209 9.26 -14.37 -5.13
N ALA A 210 9.28 -13.04 -5.17
CA ALA A 210 9.12 -12.20 -3.98
C ALA A 210 7.76 -12.41 -3.31
N ALA A 211 6.67 -12.45 -4.09
CA ALA A 211 5.34 -12.73 -3.57
C ALA A 211 5.26 -14.12 -2.91
N MET A 212 5.85 -15.14 -3.55
CA MET A 212 5.88 -16.50 -3.01
C MET A 212 6.73 -16.60 -1.74
N LEU A 213 7.84 -15.88 -1.66
CA LEU A 213 8.66 -15.83 -0.45
C LEU A 213 7.87 -15.23 0.72
N VAL A 214 7.15 -14.12 0.48
CA VAL A 214 6.26 -13.52 1.48
C VAL A 214 5.19 -14.52 1.92
N THR A 215 4.50 -15.20 1.00
CA THR A 215 3.46 -16.17 1.37
C THR A 215 4.01 -17.34 2.16
N ILE A 216 5.20 -17.86 1.81
CA ILE A 216 5.86 -18.92 2.58
C ILE A 216 6.17 -18.45 4.00
N ILE A 217 6.75 -17.26 4.18
CA ILE A 217 7.08 -16.76 5.54
C ILE A 217 5.80 -16.56 6.37
N LEU A 218 4.73 -16.06 5.76
CA LEU A 218 3.43 -15.91 6.42
C LEU A 218 2.83 -17.27 6.79
N ASP A 219 3.00 -18.29 5.96
CA ASP A 219 2.53 -19.65 6.25
C ASP A 219 3.36 -20.33 7.35
N LEU A 220 4.69 -20.13 7.36
CA LEU A 220 5.54 -20.57 8.46
C LEU A 220 5.12 -19.93 9.78
N TRP A 221 4.85 -18.62 9.78
CA TRP A 221 4.31 -17.96 10.97
C TRP A 221 2.99 -18.59 11.41
N ARG A 222 2.07 -18.83 10.47
CA ARG A 222 0.78 -19.46 10.75
C ARG A 222 0.96 -20.85 11.38
N LEU A 223 1.88 -21.68 10.87
CA LEU A 223 2.12 -23.04 11.36
C LEU A 223 2.81 -23.08 12.73
N PHE A 224 3.79 -22.19 12.98
CA PHE A 224 4.58 -22.22 14.21
C PHE A 224 4.01 -21.37 15.35
N LEU A 225 3.40 -20.22 15.04
CA LEU A 225 2.94 -19.26 16.03
C LEU A 225 1.41 -19.20 16.13
N GLY A 226 0.70 -19.51 15.05
CA GLY A 226 -0.77 -19.56 15.05
C GLY A 226 -1.45 -18.19 15.09
N PRO A 227 -2.77 -18.15 15.40
CA PRO A 227 -3.56 -16.92 15.38
C PRO A 227 -3.21 -16.00 16.56
N ILE A 228 -3.22 -14.69 16.30
CA ILE A 228 -2.88 -13.64 17.28
C ILE A 228 -3.98 -13.47 18.35
N VAL A 229 -5.22 -13.87 18.03
CA VAL A 229 -6.37 -13.79 18.93
C VAL A 229 -6.95 -15.20 19.10
N PRO A 230 -7.32 -15.62 20.32
CA PRO A 230 -7.93 -16.92 20.56
C PRO A 230 -9.21 -17.09 19.73
N LEU A 231 -9.29 -18.22 19.02
CA LEU A 231 -10.48 -18.58 18.26
C LEU A 231 -11.61 -18.95 19.23
N PRO A 232 -12.88 -18.64 18.90
CA PRO A 232 -14.02 -19.04 19.73
C PRO A 232 -14.03 -20.55 19.98
N GLU A 233 -14.27 -20.95 21.24
CA GLU A 233 -14.38 -22.35 21.65
C GLU A 233 -15.39 -23.09 20.75
N GLY A 234 -14.93 -24.11 20.02
CA GLY A 234 -15.72 -24.87 19.04
C GLY A 234 -15.29 -24.72 17.58
N ARG A 235 -14.34 -23.83 17.26
CA ARG A 235 -13.64 -23.78 15.96
C ARG A 235 -12.14 -24.03 16.12
N SER A 236 -11.78 -25.07 16.88
CA SER A 236 -10.44 -25.69 16.79
C SER A 236 -10.33 -26.40 15.44
N CYS A 237 -10.23 -25.63 14.36
CA CYS A 237 -9.98 -26.19 13.04
C CYS A 237 -8.49 -26.46 12.89
N LEU A 238 -8.20 -27.76 12.96
CA LEU A 238 -7.09 -28.49 12.37
C LEU A 238 -5.81 -28.53 13.20
N GLU A 239 -5.40 -29.77 13.44
CA GLU A 239 -4.11 -30.19 13.95
C GLU A 239 -2.97 -29.32 13.40
N SER A 240 -1.97 -29.09 14.24
CA SER A 240 -0.67 -28.58 13.79
C SER A 240 -0.13 -29.48 12.67
N GLY A 241 -0.28 -29.06 11.42
CA GLY A 241 0.06 -29.86 10.24
C GLY A 241 -0.34 -29.18 8.93
N LEU A 242 0.21 -29.68 7.82
CA LEU A 242 -0.20 -29.23 6.49
C LEU A 242 -1.62 -29.74 6.21
N PRO A 243 -2.51 -28.96 5.56
CA PRO A 243 -3.92 -29.32 5.39
C PRO A 243 -4.18 -30.61 4.59
N TRP A 244 -3.16 -31.18 3.95
CA TRP A 244 -3.24 -32.46 3.22
C TRP A 244 -2.60 -33.65 3.95
N PHE A 245 -1.97 -33.43 5.10
CA PHE A 245 -1.51 -34.50 5.99
C PHE A 245 -2.44 -34.55 7.21
N SER A 246 -3.70 -34.92 6.99
CA SER A 246 -4.59 -35.35 8.06
C SER A 246 -4.26 -36.81 8.40
N HIS A 247 -3.86 -37.08 9.64
CA HIS A 247 -3.77 -38.44 10.17
C HIS A 247 -5.05 -38.83 10.91
#